data_AF-A0A371YUM3-F1
#
_entry.id   AF-A0A371YUM3-F1
#
_cell.length_a   1.000
_cell.length_b   1.000
_cell.length_c   1.000
_cell.angle_alpha   90.00
_cell.angle_beta   90.00
_cell.angle_gamma   90.00
#
_symmetry.space_group_name_H-M   'P 1'
#
loop_
_entity.id
_entity.type
_entity.pdbx_description
1 polymer ?
#
loop_
_entity_poly.entity_id
_entity_poly.type
_entity_poly.pdbx_seq_one_letter_code
_entity_poly.pdbx_strand_id
1 'polypeptide(L)'
;MIVDLNTQPVQDVNSVSVSQYIFQNENGSFYPKQDFNPTAIIQQNKLKQAQANNFSLTNAFQIDIDKFINKLDSISARTSSARCARSIRIALQTAGAKFIDHPIAAADWGETLEEIGYKQIQPSFDAPQEGDIYIIDRTRKHRYGHIAGYTGSEWVSDFKQRSYDVYKDSNVTYKYYRLG
;
A
#
# COMPACT_ATOMS: atom_id res chain seq x y z
N MET A 1 52.17 31.50 17.09
CA MET A 1 51.63 30.72 15.96
C MET A 1 50.50 29.86 16.52
N ILE A 2 49.28 30.04 15.97
CA ILE A 2 48.13 29.10 15.91
C ILE A 2 47.46 28.74 17.26
N VAL A 3 46.35 29.36 17.70
CA VAL A 3 44.89 29.20 17.41
C VAL A 3 44.26 27.80 17.58
N ASP A 4 43.40 27.71 18.61
CA ASP A 4 42.17 26.94 18.89
C ASP A 4 41.95 25.49 18.44
N LEU A 5 41.36 24.71 19.37
CA LEU A 5 40.11 23.96 19.10
C LEU A 5 39.32 23.68 20.40
N ASN A 6 38.11 24.23 20.42
CA ASN A 6 36.99 24.01 21.33
C ASN A 6 36.74 22.54 21.71
N THR A 7 36.46 22.30 22.99
CA THR A 7 35.29 21.52 23.46
C THR A 7 35.15 21.74 24.97
N GLN A 8 34.25 22.64 25.36
CA GLN A 8 33.81 22.81 26.75
C GLN A 8 32.38 22.27 26.89
N PRO A 9 32.00 21.78 28.09
CA PRO A 9 30.85 20.91 28.29
C PRO A 9 29.51 21.64 28.17
N VAL A 10 28.49 20.84 27.88
CA VAL A 10 27.06 21.17 27.80
C VAL A 10 26.65 22.08 28.95
N GLN A 11 26.35 23.34 28.64
CA GLN A 11 25.72 24.27 29.57
C GLN A 11 24.23 23.95 29.67
N ASP A 12 23.78 23.87 30.91
CA ASP A 12 22.43 23.61 31.39
C ASP A 12 21.40 24.57 30.76
N VAL A 13 20.51 24.05 29.91
CA VAL A 13 19.45 24.82 29.25
C VAL A 13 18.23 24.98 30.16
N ASN A 14 18.41 25.57 31.35
CA ASN A 14 17.31 25.83 32.29
C ASN A 14 17.20 27.31 32.71
N SER A 15 17.59 28.25 31.84
CA SER A 15 17.25 29.65 32.05
C SER A 15 17.15 30.40 30.72
N VAL A 16 16.03 30.22 30.01
CA VAL A 16 15.64 31.18 28.96
C VAL A 16 14.55 32.07 29.54
N SER A 17 14.94 33.26 29.94
CA SER A 17 14.05 34.36 30.32
C SER A 17 13.03 34.59 29.20
N VAL A 18 11.75 34.52 29.54
CA VAL A 18 10.63 34.76 28.63
C VAL A 18 10.62 36.23 28.24
N SER A 19 11.24 36.58 27.12
CA SER A 19 11.10 37.91 26.54
C SER A 19 9.65 38.10 26.07
N GLN A 20 8.91 38.96 26.78
CA GLN A 20 7.54 39.31 26.45
C GLN A 20 7.55 40.24 25.23
N TYR A 21 7.19 39.73 24.05
CA TYR A 21 7.00 40.56 22.87
C TYR A 21 5.61 41.20 22.90
N ILE A 22 5.57 42.53 22.86
CA ILE A 22 4.34 43.32 22.69
C ILE A 22 4.20 43.64 21.20
N PHE A 23 3.14 43.12 20.57
CA PHE A 23 2.78 43.49 19.20
C PHE A 23 1.59 44.46 19.25
N GLN A 24 1.73 45.60 18.58
CA GLN A 24 0.63 46.56 18.38
C GLN A 24 0.07 46.39 16.97
N ASN A 25 -1.24 46.51 16.80
CA ASN A 25 -1.83 46.67 15.47
C ASN A 25 -1.94 48.15 15.07
N GLU A 26 -2.20 48.39 13.79
CA GLU A 26 -2.26 49.72 13.15
C GLU A 26 -3.33 50.66 13.76
N ASN A 27 -4.21 50.11 14.59
CA ASN A 27 -5.30 50.81 15.26
C ASN A 27 -5.04 51.06 16.76
N GLY A 28 -3.80 50.84 17.23
CA GLY A 28 -3.38 51.13 18.60
C GLY A 28 -3.99 50.21 19.67
N SER A 29 -4.61 49.09 19.28
CA SER A 29 -5.20 48.14 20.22
C SER A 29 -4.19 47.03 20.53
N PHE A 30 -4.00 46.78 21.83
CA PHE A 30 -3.04 45.81 22.35
C PHE A 30 -3.62 44.38 22.20
N TYR A 31 -2.91 43.48 21.50
CA TYR A 31 -3.32 42.08 21.45
C TYR A 31 -3.25 41.45 22.86
N PRO A 32 -4.19 40.57 23.23
CA PRO A 32 -4.11 39.87 24.51
C PRO A 32 -2.78 39.12 24.61
N LYS A 33 -2.15 39.17 25.79
CA LYS A 33 -0.90 38.44 26.07
C LYS A 33 -1.10 36.96 25.75
N GLN A 34 -0.48 36.48 24.67
CA GLN A 34 -0.41 35.07 24.36
C GLN A 34 0.92 34.54 24.88
N ASP A 35 0.86 33.56 25.77
CA ASP A 35 2.02 32.84 26.25
C ASP A 35 2.58 31.99 25.09
N PHE A 36 3.57 32.52 24.39
CA PHE A 36 4.27 31.80 23.34
C PHE A 36 5.16 30.75 24.00
N ASN A 37 4.82 29.46 23.84
CA ASN A 37 5.65 28.34 24.27
C ASN A 37 6.35 27.71 23.05
N PRO A 38 7.60 28.09 22.75
CA PRO A 38 8.33 27.61 21.57
C PRO A 38 8.50 26.09 21.58
N THR A 39 8.60 25.49 22.77
CA THR A 39 8.83 24.05 22.95
C THR A 39 7.62 23.24 22.49
N ALA A 40 6.39 23.72 22.73
CA ALA A 40 5.18 23.07 22.26
C ALA A 40 5.09 23.06 20.73
N ILE A 41 5.49 24.15 20.08
CA ILE A 41 5.48 24.29 18.61
C ILE A 41 6.54 23.36 17.99
N ILE A 42 7.74 23.31 18.57
CA ILE A 42 8.81 22.41 18.10
C ILE A 42 8.38 20.95 18.28
N GLN A 43 7.74 20.60 19.39
CA GLN A 43 7.23 19.25 19.63
C GLN A 43 6.13 18.89 18.63
N GLN A 44 5.17 19.78 18.37
CA GLN A 44 4.12 19.59 17.38
C GLN A 44 4.68 19.43 15.97
N ASN A 45 5.68 20.22 15.60
CA ASN A 45 6.32 20.13 14.28
C ASN A 45 7.12 18.83 14.13
N LYS A 46 7.80 18.36 15.18
CA LYS A 46 8.45 17.03 15.20
C LYS A 46 7.43 15.90 15.09
N LEU A 47 6.29 15.99 15.78
CA LEU A 47 5.21 15.01 15.68
C LEU A 47 4.59 14.98 14.27
N LYS A 48 4.35 16.15 13.66
CA LYS A 48 3.86 16.25 12.27
C LYS A 48 4.85 15.71 11.25
N GLN A 49 6.15 15.97 11.43
CA GLN A 49 7.19 15.41 10.56
C GLN A 49 7.33 13.90 10.75
N ALA A 50 7.28 13.38 11.98
CA ALA A 50 7.27 11.95 12.25
C ALA A 50 6.02 11.27 11.65
N GLN A 51 4.85 11.90 11.74
CA GLN A 51 3.61 11.42 11.12
C GLN A 51 3.69 11.44 9.58
N ALA A 52 4.22 12.51 8.98
CA ALA A 52 4.41 12.60 7.53
C ALA A 52 5.43 11.56 7.02
N ASN A 53 6.50 11.30 7.79
CA ASN A 53 7.50 10.28 7.45
C ASN A 53 6.95 8.86 7.63
N ASN A 54 6.14 8.61 8.65
CA ASN A 54 5.44 7.34 8.83
C ASN A 54 4.41 7.12 7.72
N PHE A 55 3.64 8.14 7.34
CA PHE A 55 2.70 8.09 6.23
C PHE A 55 3.41 7.86 4.87
N SER A 56 4.58 8.46 4.66
CA SER A 56 5.34 8.31 3.42
C SER A 56 6.04 6.94 3.29
N LEU A 57 6.44 6.33 4.41
CA LEU A 57 7.04 4.99 4.44
C LEU A 57 6.02 3.86 4.35
N THR A 58 4.80 4.02 4.89
CA THR A 58 3.72 3.05 4.73
C THR A 58 3.14 3.05 3.31
N ASN A 59 3.12 4.21 2.65
CA ASN A 59 2.62 4.34 1.28
C ASN A 59 3.62 3.86 0.19
N ALA A 60 4.90 3.65 0.51
CA ALA A 60 5.91 3.26 -0.48
C ALA A 60 5.80 1.80 -0.96
N PHE A 61 4.97 0.99 -0.29
CA PHE A 61 4.73 -0.43 -0.59
C PHE A 61 3.23 -0.80 -0.66
N GLN A 62 2.32 0.16 -0.51
CA GLN A 62 0.90 -0.17 -0.44
C GLN A 62 0.27 -0.21 -1.83
N ILE A 63 -0.34 -1.35 -2.14
CA ILE A 63 -1.12 -1.54 -3.36
C ILE A 63 -2.42 -0.75 -3.22
N ASP A 64 -2.69 0.10 -4.20
CA ASP A 64 -3.94 0.84 -4.34
C ASP A 64 -5.02 -0.10 -4.91
N ILE A 65 -5.84 -0.67 -4.02
CA ILE A 65 -6.89 -1.64 -4.39
C ILE A 65 -7.86 -1.05 -5.41
N ASP A 66 -8.22 0.23 -5.30
CA ASP A 66 -9.12 0.89 -6.27
C ASP A 66 -8.51 0.89 -7.67
N LYS A 67 -7.22 1.18 -7.81
CA LYS A 67 -6.54 1.08 -9.11
C LYS A 67 -6.46 -0.35 -9.63
N PHE A 68 -6.25 -1.32 -8.75
CA PHE A 68 -6.21 -2.73 -9.12
C PHE A 68 -7.58 -3.18 -9.69
N ILE A 69 -8.67 -2.93 -8.96
CA ILE A 69 -10.02 -3.31 -9.39
C ILE A 69 -10.44 -2.54 -10.64
N ASN A 70 -10.15 -1.24 -10.74
CA ASN A 70 -10.47 -0.45 -11.93
C ASN A 70 -9.73 -0.98 -13.16
N LYS A 71 -8.47 -1.41 -13.00
CA LYS A 71 -7.71 -1.98 -14.10
C LYS A 71 -8.29 -3.33 -14.53
N LEU A 72 -8.70 -4.18 -13.59
CA LEU A 72 -9.38 -5.44 -13.91
C LEU A 72 -10.73 -5.21 -14.58
N ASP A 73 -11.55 -4.31 -14.05
CA ASP A 73 -12.88 -4.02 -14.59
C ASP A 73 -12.83 -3.48 -16.04
N SER A 74 -11.75 -2.80 -16.41
CA SER A 74 -11.51 -2.36 -17.79
C SER A 74 -11.37 -3.51 -18.82
N ILE A 75 -11.22 -4.76 -18.36
CA ILE A 75 -11.15 -5.93 -19.24
C ILE A 75 -12.56 -6.30 -19.68
N SER A 76 -12.87 -6.07 -20.95
CA SER A 76 -14.20 -6.39 -21.53
C SER A 76 -14.32 -7.82 -22.08
N ALA A 77 -13.19 -8.54 -22.22
CA ALA A 77 -13.17 -9.89 -22.77
C ALA A 77 -14.03 -10.85 -21.92
N ARG A 78 -14.75 -11.75 -22.59
CA ARG A 78 -15.58 -12.81 -21.95
C ARG A 78 -15.02 -14.21 -22.18
N THR A 79 -13.89 -14.32 -22.87
CA THR A 79 -13.20 -15.56 -23.19
C THR A 79 -11.70 -15.40 -22.95
N SER A 80 -11.05 -16.47 -22.48
CA SER A 80 -9.63 -16.41 -22.14
C SER A 80 -8.75 -16.24 -23.38
N SER A 81 -7.70 -15.45 -23.21
CA SER A 81 -6.58 -15.30 -24.15
C SER A 81 -5.35 -16.12 -23.73
N ALA A 82 -5.47 -16.92 -22.66
CA ALA A 82 -4.38 -17.63 -21.99
C ALA A 82 -3.28 -16.71 -21.43
N ARG A 83 -3.65 -15.49 -20.99
CA ARG A 83 -2.71 -14.49 -20.45
C ARG A 83 -3.06 -14.01 -19.04
N CYS A 84 -3.78 -14.82 -18.26
CA CYS A 84 -4.27 -14.48 -16.91
C CYS A 84 -3.17 -13.89 -16.00
N ALA A 85 -2.02 -14.57 -15.86
CA ALA A 85 -0.89 -14.10 -15.08
C ALA A 85 -0.36 -12.73 -15.54
N ARG A 86 -0.32 -12.48 -16.86
CA ARG A 86 0.10 -11.19 -17.41
C ARG A 86 -0.90 -10.08 -17.08
N SER A 87 -2.20 -10.37 -17.17
CA SER A 87 -3.25 -9.38 -16.88
C SER A 87 -3.25 -8.98 -15.41
N ILE A 88 -3.17 -9.97 -14.50
CA ILE A 88 -3.06 -9.71 -13.05
C ILE A 88 -1.81 -8.92 -12.73
N ARG A 89 -0.65 -9.27 -13.31
CA ARG A 89 0.58 -8.49 -13.16
C ARG A 89 0.37 -7.02 -13.51
N ILE A 90 -0.17 -6.74 -14.70
CA ILE A 90 -0.36 -5.36 -15.18
C ILE A 90 -1.31 -4.60 -14.25
N ALA A 91 -2.37 -5.25 -13.77
CA ALA A 91 -3.28 -4.66 -12.80
C ALA A 91 -2.58 -4.32 -11.49
N LEU A 92 -1.79 -5.24 -10.93
CA LEU A 92 -1.01 -5.00 -9.71
C LEU A 92 0.02 -3.88 -9.91
N GLN A 93 0.74 -3.86 -11.04
CA GLN A 93 1.68 -2.78 -11.37
C GLN A 93 0.98 -1.42 -11.50
N THR A 94 -0.21 -1.39 -12.10
CA THR A 94 -1.03 -0.17 -12.21
C THR A 94 -1.45 0.33 -10.82
N ALA A 95 -1.67 -0.59 -9.88
CA ALA A 95 -1.96 -0.31 -8.48
C ALA A 95 -0.72 0.04 -7.63
N GLY A 96 0.47 0.11 -8.23
CA GLY A 96 1.70 0.52 -7.55
C GLY A 96 2.57 -0.63 -7.05
N ALA A 97 2.18 -1.90 -7.28
CA ALA A 97 3.03 -3.04 -6.95
C ALA A 97 4.33 -3.00 -7.77
N LYS A 98 5.45 -3.29 -7.11
CA LYS A 98 6.78 -3.38 -7.73
C LYS A 98 7.27 -4.81 -7.63
N PHE A 99 7.75 -5.33 -8.75
CA PHE A 99 8.27 -6.69 -8.87
C PHE A 99 9.73 -6.62 -9.30
N ILE A 100 10.61 -7.36 -8.62
CA ILE A 100 12.00 -7.55 -9.09
C ILE A 100 12.00 -8.58 -10.23
N ASP A 101 11.26 -9.67 -10.02
CA ASP A 101 10.96 -10.69 -11.02
C ASP A 101 9.51 -11.15 -10.84
N HIS A 102 8.97 -11.89 -11.81
CA HIS A 102 7.63 -12.46 -11.69
C HIS A 102 7.51 -13.81 -12.45
N PRO A 103 6.74 -14.77 -11.91
CA PRO A 103 6.56 -16.04 -12.59
C PRO A 103 5.72 -15.91 -13.87
N ILE A 104 5.99 -16.79 -14.84
CA ILE A 104 5.19 -16.94 -16.05
C ILE A 104 3.89 -17.71 -15.75
N ALA A 105 3.98 -18.78 -14.95
CA ALA A 105 2.86 -19.62 -14.61
C ALA A 105 2.00 -18.98 -13.51
N ALA A 106 0.69 -18.97 -13.70
CA ALA A 106 -0.26 -18.45 -12.71
C ALA A 106 -0.17 -19.17 -11.36
N ALA A 107 0.07 -20.49 -11.36
CA ALA A 107 0.20 -21.30 -10.16
C ALA A 107 1.35 -20.90 -9.22
N ASP A 108 2.36 -20.18 -9.72
CA ASP A 108 3.55 -19.77 -8.96
C ASP A 108 3.43 -18.39 -8.33
N TRP A 109 2.35 -17.65 -8.58
CA TRP A 109 2.22 -16.26 -8.14
C TRP A 109 2.12 -16.08 -6.62
N GLY A 110 1.93 -17.15 -5.85
CA GLY A 110 1.70 -17.07 -4.40
C GLY A 110 2.78 -16.29 -3.65
N GLU A 111 4.05 -16.66 -3.83
CA GLU A 111 5.19 -15.99 -3.17
C GLU A 111 5.31 -14.53 -3.61
N THR A 112 5.17 -14.25 -4.91
CA THR A 112 5.18 -12.88 -5.45
C THR A 112 4.05 -12.01 -4.89
N LEU A 113 2.87 -12.59 -4.59
CA LEU A 113 1.77 -11.88 -3.94
C LEU A 113 2.10 -11.59 -2.47
N GLU A 114 2.71 -12.53 -1.77
CA GLU A 114 3.11 -12.37 -0.37
C GLU A 114 4.18 -11.28 -0.19
N GLU A 115 5.16 -11.20 -1.10
CA GLU A 115 6.19 -10.15 -1.12
C GLU A 115 5.62 -8.73 -1.22
N ILE A 116 4.47 -8.57 -1.88
CA ILE A 116 3.80 -7.28 -2.07
C ILE A 116 2.66 -7.05 -1.06
N GLY A 117 2.61 -7.85 0.02
CA GLY A 117 1.73 -7.61 1.17
C GLY A 117 0.40 -8.38 1.16
N TYR A 118 0.16 -9.27 0.19
CA TYR A 118 -0.96 -10.22 0.33
C TYR A 118 -0.65 -11.28 1.37
N LYS A 119 -1.70 -11.84 1.95
CA LYS A 119 -1.63 -12.99 2.84
C LYS A 119 -2.50 -14.09 2.28
N GLN A 120 -1.98 -15.31 2.27
CA GLN A 120 -2.81 -16.47 1.96
C GLN A 120 -3.83 -16.67 3.09
N ILE A 121 -5.10 -16.78 2.72
CA ILE A 121 -6.23 -17.02 3.63
C ILE A 121 -7.02 -18.26 3.19
N GLN A 122 -7.94 -18.70 4.04
CA GLN A 122 -8.88 -19.74 3.63
C GLN A 122 -9.78 -19.21 2.50
N PRO A 123 -10.12 -20.04 1.49
CA PRO A 123 -11.01 -19.62 0.42
C PRO A 123 -12.34 -19.08 0.94
N SER A 124 -12.76 -17.93 0.41
CA SER A 124 -14.01 -17.26 0.76
C SER A 124 -14.81 -16.94 -0.50
N PHE A 125 -14.98 -17.91 -1.39
CA PHE A 125 -15.63 -17.70 -2.68
C PHE A 125 -17.11 -17.30 -2.60
N ASP A 126 -17.78 -17.59 -1.47
CA ASP A 126 -19.17 -17.20 -1.21
C ASP A 126 -19.29 -15.76 -0.67
N ALA A 127 -18.19 -15.20 -0.14
CA ALA A 127 -18.11 -13.84 0.36
C ALA A 127 -16.73 -13.22 0.02
N PRO A 128 -16.42 -13.05 -1.28
CA PRO A 128 -15.17 -12.44 -1.71
C PRO A 128 -15.19 -10.93 -1.40
N GLN A 129 -14.01 -10.35 -1.21
CA GLN A 129 -13.80 -8.91 -1.01
C GLN A 129 -13.05 -8.32 -2.19
N GLU A 130 -13.28 -7.04 -2.45
CA GLU A 130 -12.56 -6.29 -3.49
C GLU A 130 -11.05 -6.45 -3.33
N GLY A 131 -10.38 -6.76 -4.44
CA GLY A 131 -8.95 -6.99 -4.45
C GLY A 131 -8.51 -8.39 -4.04
N ASP A 132 -9.42 -9.27 -3.62
CA ASP A 132 -9.08 -10.68 -3.39
C ASP A 132 -8.52 -11.32 -4.67
N ILE A 133 -7.55 -12.21 -4.51
CA ILE A 133 -6.95 -12.96 -5.61
C ILE A 133 -7.04 -14.44 -5.30
N TYR A 134 -7.50 -15.24 -6.25
CA TYR A 134 -7.34 -16.69 -6.17
C TYR A 134 -6.39 -17.21 -7.25
N ILE A 135 -5.72 -18.30 -6.93
CA ILE A 135 -4.88 -19.09 -7.82
C ILE A 135 -5.44 -20.51 -7.87
N ILE A 136 -5.51 -21.07 -9.08
CA ILE A 136 -5.71 -22.51 -9.28
C ILE A 136 -4.35 -23.13 -9.57
N ASP A 137 -3.99 -24.14 -8.79
CA ASP A 137 -2.75 -24.87 -8.99
C ASP A 137 -2.72 -25.64 -10.31
N ARG A 138 -1.52 -26.09 -10.66
CA ARG A 138 -1.29 -26.87 -11.86
C ARG A 138 -2.07 -28.18 -11.81
N THR A 139 -2.65 -28.56 -12.94
CA THR A 139 -3.14 -29.93 -13.16
C THR A 139 -2.48 -30.53 -14.39
N ARG A 140 -2.73 -31.82 -14.64
CA ARG A 140 -2.29 -32.49 -15.87
C ARG A 140 -2.80 -31.76 -17.12
N LYS A 141 -4.01 -31.21 -17.07
CA LYS A 141 -4.66 -30.49 -18.17
C LYS A 141 -4.28 -29.01 -18.20
N HIS A 142 -4.04 -28.41 -17.03
CA HIS A 142 -3.79 -26.97 -16.87
C HIS A 142 -2.39 -26.74 -16.27
N ARG A 143 -1.37 -26.84 -17.13
CA ARG A 143 0.05 -26.86 -16.72
C ARG A 143 0.57 -25.56 -16.11
N TYR A 144 -0.06 -24.43 -16.44
CA TYR A 144 0.31 -23.10 -15.93
C TYR A 144 -0.58 -22.65 -14.76
N GLY A 145 -1.64 -23.39 -14.44
CA GLY A 145 -2.67 -22.97 -13.49
C GLY A 145 -3.51 -21.79 -13.99
N HIS A 146 -4.21 -21.15 -13.06
CA HIS A 146 -5.03 -19.96 -13.31
C HIS A 146 -4.88 -18.95 -12.18
N ILE A 147 -5.10 -17.66 -12.47
CA ILE A 147 -5.11 -16.60 -11.45
C ILE A 147 -6.14 -15.54 -11.84
N ALA A 148 -6.92 -15.06 -10.88
CA ALA A 148 -7.92 -14.02 -11.08
C ALA A 148 -8.07 -13.15 -9.82
N GLY A 149 -8.45 -11.89 -10.02
CA GLY A 149 -8.79 -10.95 -8.94
C GLY A 149 -10.28 -10.63 -8.90
N TYR A 150 -10.82 -10.29 -7.73
CA TYR A 150 -12.22 -9.90 -7.54
C TYR A 150 -12.39 -8.39 -7.60
N THR A 151 -13.33 -7.91 -8.42
CA THR A 151 -13.61 -6.48 -8.59
C THR A 151 -14.64 -5.92 -7.61
N GLY A 152 -15.21 -6.76 -6.74
CA GLY A 152 -16.39 -6.42 -5.94
C GLY A 152 -17.70 -6.92 -6.56
N SER A 153 -17.67 -7.29 -7.84
CA SER A 153 -18.83 -7.85 -8.55
C SER A 153 -18.52 -9.14 -9.29
N GLU A 154 -17.37 -9.23 -9.94
CA GLU A 154 -17.00 -10.40 -10.74
C GLU A 154 -15.52 -10.77 -10.58
N TRP A 155 -15.22 -12.05 -10.82
CA TRP A 155 -13.85 -12.53 -10.90
C TRP A 155 -13.28 -12.23 -12.29
N VAL A 156 -12.10 -11.64 -12.34
CA VAL A 156 -11.46 -11.21 -13.58
C VAL A 156 -10.00 -11.66 -13.63
N SER A 157 -9.63 -12.29 -14.74
CA SER A 157 -8.24 -12.67 -15.06
C SER A 157 -7.74 -11.83 -16.25
N ASP A 158 -7.54 -12.48 -17.39
CA ASP A 158 -7.49 -11.90 -18.72
C ASP A 158 -8.87 -11.79 -19.39
N PHE A 159 -9.92 -12.27 -18.72
CA PHE A 159 -11.32 -12.12 -19.11
C PHE A 159 -12.20 -12.07 -17.86
N LYS A 160 -13.42 -11.56 -18.03
CA LYS A 160 -14.45 -11.56 -17.00
C LYS A 160 -15.11 -12.94 -16.90
N GLN A 161 -15.11 -13.53 -15.71
CA GLN A 161 -15.51 -14.90 -15.46
C GLN A 161 -16.93 -14.98 -14.90
N ARG A 162 -17.64 -16.07 -15.19
CA ARG A 162 -18.97 -16.31 -14.61
C ARG A 162 -18.92 -16.73 -13.14
N SER A 163 -17.81 -17.35 -12.72
CA SER A 163 -17.53 -17.79 -11.36
C SER A 163 -16.03 -18.00 -11.18
N TYR A 164 -15.59 -18.38 -9.98
CA TYR A 164 -14.21 -18.80 -9.69
C TYR A 164 -13.87 -20.19 -10.28
N ASP A 165 -14.89 -21.02 -10.52
CA ASP A 165 -14.77 -22.36 -11.10
C ASP A 165 -14.67 -22.32 -12.65
N VAL A 166 -13.54 -21.81 -13.14
CA VAL A 166 -13.29 -21.65 -14.58
C VAL A 166 -13.00 -22.96 -15.30
N TYR A 167 -12.53 -23.99 -14.58
CA TYR A 167 -12.19 -25.29 -15.17
C TYR A 167 -13.32 -26.32 -15.08
N LYS A 168 -14.30 -26.11 -14.19
CA LYS A 168 -15.39 -27.07 -13.92
C LYS A 168 -14.85 -28.45 -13.60
N ASP A 169 -13.77 -28.48 -12.82
CA ASP A 169 -13.03 -29.68 -12.46
C ASP A 169 -12.89 -29.70 -10.94
N SER A 170 -13.47 -30.72 -10.30
CA SER A 170 -13.46 -30.88 -8.85
C SER A 170 -12.09 -31.26 -8.28
N ASN A 171 -11.11 -31.59 -9.13
CA ASN A 171 -9.77 -32.01 -8.72
C ASN A 171 -8.75 -30.87 -8.71
N VAL A 172 -9.22 -29.62 -8.78
CA VAL A 172 -8.34 -28.45 -8.74
C VAL A 172 -8.12 -28.01 -7.29
N THR A 173 -6.91 -27.53 -7.01
CA THR A 173 -6.57 -26.93 -5.72
C THR A 173 -6.55 -25.42 -5.85
N TYR A 174 -7.20 -24.75 -4.90
CA TYR A 174 -7.23 -23.29 -4.83
C TYR A 174 -6.29 -22.77 -3.74
N LYS A 175 -5.61 -21.67 -4.04
CA LYS A 175 -4.98 -20.77 -3.07
C LYS A 175 -5.68 -19.43 -3.14
N TYR A 176 -5.89 -18.79 -2.00
CA TYR A 176 -6.69 -17.57 -1.91
C TYR A 176 -5.91 -16.52 -1.12
N TYR A 177 -5.88 -15.30 -1.61
CA TYR A 177 -5.04 -14.22 -1.12
C TYR A 177 -5.87 -12.96 -0.90
N ARG A 178 -5.61 -12.27 0.21
CA ARG A 178 -6.18 -10.98 0.53
C ARG A 178 -5.07 -10.03 0.96
N LEU A 179 -5.15 -8.76 0.53
CA LEU A 179 -4.21 -7.74 0.96
C LEU A 179 -4.35 -7.54 2.48
N GLY A 180 -3.23 -7.62 3.20
CA GLY A 180 -3.22 -7.76 4.67
C GLY A 180 -2.81 -6.53 5.44
#